data_AF-A0A4Q3JY25-F1
#
_entry.id   AF-A0A4Q3JY25-F1
#
_cell.length_a   1.000
_cell.length_b   1.000
_cell.length_c   1.000
_cell.angle_alpha   90.00
_cell.angle_beta   90.00
_cell.angle_gamma   90.00
#
_symmetry.space_group_name_H-M   'P 1'
#
loop_
_entity.id
_entity.type
_entity.pdbx_description
1 polymer ?
#
loop_
_entity_poly.entity_id
_entity_poly.type
_entity_poly.pdbx_seq_one_letter_code
_entity_poly.pdbx_strand_id
1 'polypeptide(L)'
;MMPPARRRLWLALGLYAALSAVYLASADPARVWHHTPFNHFALQARAWLDGHLDLGQPPPGYAQNNDFAHLDGRWFVVFPALPALLVLPAVAVAESVEKVRDGQFFLWWAGLAPALLFLALERLRDLG
;
A
#
# COMPACT_ATOMS: atom_id res chain seq x y z
N MET A 1 22.24 -12.87 -27.91
CA MET A 1 21.19 -11.82 -27.93
C MET A 1 20.08 -12.25 -26.97
N MET A 2 19.58 -11.40 -26.07
CA MET A 2 18.51 -11.80 -25.13
C MET A 2 17.15 -11.88 -25.85
N PRO A 3 16.26 -12.84 -25.50
CA PRO A 3 14.89 -12.87 -26.03
C PRO A 3 14.13 -11.56 -25.72
N PRO A 4 13.26 -11.06 -26.61
CA PRO A 4 12.53 -9.79 -26.43
C PRO A 4 11.75 -9.71 -25.11
N ALA A 5 11.08 -10.80 -24.72
CA ALA A 5 10.36 -10.89 -23.45
C ALA A 5 11.28 -10.72 -22.24
N ARG A 6 12.46 -11.35 -22.26
CA ARG A 6 13.47 -11.23 -21.20
C ARG A 6 14.01 -9.80 -21.10
N ARG A 7 14.26 -9.14 -22.23
CA ARG A 7 14.69 -7.73 -22.26
C ARG A 7 13.63 -6.82 -21.64
N ARG A 8 12.36 -6.98 -21.99
CA ARG A 8 11.25 -6.17 -21.43
C ARG A 8 11.11 -6.35 -19.94
N LEU A 9 11.21 -7.58 -19.45
CA LEU A 9 11.19 -7.85 -18.02
C LEU A 9 12.31 -7.10 -17.30
N TRP A 10 13.54 -7.16 -17.80
CA TRP A 10 14.66 -6.43 -17.20
C TRP A 10 14.47 -4.91 -17.23
N LEU A 11 13.92 -4.36 -18.31
CA LEU A 11 13.59 -2.94 -18.39
C LEU A 11 12.51 -2.57 -17.36
N ALA A 12 11.45 -3.38 -17.22
CA ALA A 12 10.40 -3.15 -16.23
C ALA A 12 10.93 -3.24 -14.79
N LEU A 13 11.79 -4.23 -14.50
CA LEU A 13 12.45 -4.35 -13.19
C LEU A 13 13.38 -3.16 -12.91
N GLY A 14 14.12 -2.70 -13.93
CA GLY A 14 14.96 -1.50 -13.83
C GLY A 14 14.15 -0.23 -13.57
N LEU A 15 13.02 -0.05 -14.28
CA LEU A 15 12.08 1.04 -14.05
C LEU A 15 11.49 0.99 -12.65
N TYR A 16 11.04 -0.18 -12.20
CA TYR A 16 10.52 -0.39 -10.86
C TYR A 16 11.55 0.01 -9.80
N ALA A 17 12.78 -0.50 -9.91
CA ALA A 17 13.84 -0.22 -8.94
C ALA A 17 14.20 1.27 -8.92
N ALA A 18 14.40 1.89 -10.10
CA ALA A 18 14.75 3.30 -10.22
C ALA A 18 13.65 4.21 -9.66
N LEU A 19 12.39 3.97 -10.01
CA LEU A 19 11.28 4.82 -9.57
C LEU A 19 10.93 4.61 -8.10
N SER A 20 11.01 3.37 -7.59
CA SER A 20 10.89 3.12 -6.15
C SER A 20 11.98 3.85 -5.36
N ALA A 21 13.22 3.84 -5.86
CA ALA A 21 14.32 4.57 -5.23
C ALA A 21 14.07 6.09 -5.23
N VAL A 22 13.59 6.65 -6.34
CA VAL A 22 13.20 8.08 -6.42
C VAL A 22 12.08 8.41 -5.44
N TYR A 23 11.02 7.59 -5.38
CA TYR A 23 9.91 7.80 -4.44
C TYR A 23 10.36 7.73 -2.98
N LEU A 24 11.16 6.72 -2.62
CA LEU A 24 11.70 6.58 -1.27
C LEU A 24 12.66 7.71 -0.90
N ALA A 25 13.51 8.17 -1.84
CA ALA A 25 14.45 9.27 -1.60
C ALA A 25 13.75 10.64 -1.51
N SER A 26 12.59 10.79 -2.14
CA SER A 26 11.83 12.04 -2.17
C SER A 26 10.75 12.12 -1.09
N ALA A 27 10.43 10.99 -0.44
CA ALA A 27 9.45 10.95 0.63
C ALA A 27 9.98 11.59 1.92
N ASP A 28 9.07 12.14 2.72
CA ASP A 28 9.37 12.49 4.11
C ASP A 28 9.92 11.24 4.84
N PRO A 29 11.10 11.30 5.49
CA PRO A 29 11.65 10.18 6.24
C PRO A 29 10.67 9.55 7.23
N ALA A 30 9.76 10.33 7.81
CA ALA A 30 8.74 9.82 8.71
C ALA A 30 7.80 8.81 8.02
N ARG A 31 7.46 9.02 6.74
CA ARG A 31 6.64 8.09 5.93
C ARG A 31 7.35 6.78 5.63
N VAL A 32 8.68 6.76 5.66
CA VAL A 32 9.51 5.58 5.37
C VAL A 32 9.74 4.75 6.63
N TRP A 33 9.97 5.40 7.76
CA TRP A 33 10.45 4.71 8.97
C TRP A 33 9.37 4.50 10.03
N HIS A 34 8.28 5.25 9.99
CA HIS A 34 7.17 5.18 10.94
C HIS A 34 5.86 4.88 10.22
N HIS A 35 4.88 4.37 10.97
CA HIS A 35 3.52 4.34 10.48
C HIS A 35 3.05 5.77 10.21
N THR A 36 2.17 5.93 9.24
CA THR A 36 1.55 7.22 9.00
C THR A 36 0.47 7.51 10.04
N PRO A 37 0.15 8.79 10.32
CA PRO A 37 -1.01 9.13 11.13
C PRO A 37 -2.32 8.60 10.57
N PHE A 38 -2.38 8.35 9.25
CA PHE A 38 -3.59 7.99 8.49
C PHE A 38 -3.50 6.53 8.00
N ASN A 39 -3.14 5.61 8.90
CA ASN A 39 -2.95 4.19 8.63
C ASN A 39 -4.26 3.37 8.56
N HIS A 40 -5.33 3.97 8.01
CA HIS A 40 -6.70 3.42 8.00
C HIS A 40 -6.76 1.98 7.46
N PHE A 41 -5.97 1.67 6.43
CA PHE A 41 -5.93 0.33 5.85
C PHE A 41 -5.28 -0.72 6.76
N ALA A 42 -4.29 -0.33 7.55
CA ALA A 42 -3.69 -1.22 8.54
C ALA A 42 -4.66 -1.46 9.71
N LEU A 43 -5.41 -0.43 10.14
CA LEU A 43 -6.46 -0.55 11.15
C LEU A 43 -7.60 -1.45 10.67
N GLN A 44 -8.07 -1.28 9.44
CA GLN A 44 -9.09 -2.13 8.84
C GLN A 44 -8.64 -3.59 8.70
N ALA A 45 -7.40 -3.81 8.24
CA ALA A 45 -6.84 -5.15 8.16
C ALA A 45 -6.69 -5.81 9.54
N ARG A 46 -6.29 -5.06 10.58
CA ARG A 46 -6.24 -5.56 11.96
C ARG A 46 -7.63 -5.97 12.44
N ALA A 47 -8.64 -5.12 12.23
CA ALA A 47 -10.01 -5.44 12.59
C ALA A 47 -10.51 -6.75 11.94
N TRP A 48 -10.21 -6.97 10.65
CA TRP A 48 -10.56 -8.23 9.98
C TRP A 48 -9.86 -9.44 10.58
N LEU A 49 -8.58 -9.32 10.94
CA LEU A 49 -7.83 -10.38 11.62
C LEU A 49 -8.41 -10.70 13.01
N ASP A 50 -8.96 -9.69 13.68
CA ASP A 50 -9.65 -9.83 14.96
C ASP A 50 -11.12 -10.28 14.81
N GLY A 51 -11.60 -10.50 13.57
CA GLY A 51 -12.94 -11.01 13.28
C GLY A 51 -14.03 -9.93 13.21
N HIS A 52 -13.67 -8.66 13.12
CA HIS A 52 -14.58 -7.52 13.05
C HIS A 52 -14.69 -6.94 11.63
N LEU A 53 -15.87 -6.40 11.29
CA LEU A 53 -16.04 -5.59 10.07
C LEU A 53 -15.93 -4.08 10.36
N ASP A 54 -16.22 -3.68 11.59
CA ASP A 54 -15.91 -2.38 12.18
C ASP A 54 -14.55 -2.41 12.88
N LEU A 55 -14.05 -1.28 13.39
CA LEU A 55 -12.78 -1.21 14.09
C LEU A 55 -12.77 -1.92 15.46
N GLY A 56 -13.93 -2.29 15.99
CA GLY A 56 -14.10 -2.85 17.34
C GLY A 56 -13.86 -1.85 18.49
N GLN A 57 -13.33 -0.66 18.17
CA GLN A 57 -12.98 0.40 19.11
C GLN A 57 -12.99 1.76 18.39
N PRO A 58 -13.02 2.88 19.14
CA PRO A 58 -12.81 4.20 18.55
C PRO A 58 -11.46 4.30 17.82
N PRO A 59 -11.36 5.09 16.73
CA PRO A 59 -10.12 5.32 16.03
C PRO A 59 -9.02 5.85 16.98
N PRO A 60 -7.75 5.48 16.75
CA PRO A 60 -6.65 6.04 17.53
C PRO A 60 -6.60 7.57 17.43
N GLY A 61 -6.26 8.24 18.54
CA GLY A 61 -6.21 9.71 18.59
C GLY A 61 -5.24 10.33 17.58
N TYR A 62 -4.15 9.64 17.25
CA TYR A 62 -3.19 10.10 16.23
C TYR A 62 -3.80 10.20 14.82
N ALA A 63 -4.87 9.45 14.55
CA ALA A 63 -5.56 9.47 13.26
C ALA A 63 -6.52 10.66 13.12
N GLN A 64 -6.64 11.49 14.16
CA GLN A 64 -7.38 12.77 14.15
C GLN A 64 -8.84 12.62 13.69
N ASN A 65 -9.40 11.42 13.89
CA ASN A 65 -10.73 11.07 13.41
C ASN A 65 -10.95 11.29 11.89
N ASN A 66 -9.86 11.31 11.11
CA ASN A 66 -9.91 11.49 9.67
C ASN A 66 -10.38 10.20 8.99
N ASP A 67 -11.22 10.29 7.95
CA ASP A 67 -11.63 9.16 7.12
C ASP A 67 -12.25 7.95 7.86
N PHE A 68 -12.95 8.21 8.96
CA PHE A 68 -13.78 7.23 9.65
C PHE A 68 -15.26 7.62 9.62
N ALA A 69 -16.14 6.63 9.52
CA ALA A 69 -17.57 6.78 9.72
C ALA A 69 -17.97 6.20 11.08
N HIS A 70 -18.80 6.92 11.82
CA HIS A 70 -19.42 6.43 13.05
C HIS A 70 -20.90 6.13 12.78
N LEU A 71 -21.29 4.87 12.96
CA LEU A 71 -22.65 4.39 12.71
C LEU A 71 -23.05 3.40 13.81
N ASP A 72 -24.18 3.65 14.48
CA ASP A 72 -24.73 2.80 15.54
C ASP A 72 -23.72 2.40 16.62
N GLY A 73 -22.90 3.34 17.08
CA GLY A 73 -21.87 3.11 18.10
C GLY A 73 -20.62 2.37 17.60
N ARG A 74 -20.52 2.12 16.30
CA ARG A 74 -19.39 1.42 15.66
C ARG A 74 -18.63 2.35 14.72
N TRP A 75 -17.36 2.03 14.51
CA TRP A 75 -16.44 2.84 13.72
C TRP A 75 -15.96 2.08 12.49
N PHE A 76 -16.01 2.72 11.33
CA PHE A 76 -15.68 2.10 10.05
C PHE A 76 -14.67 2.95 9.29
N VAL A 77 -13.79 2.29 8.54
CA VAL A 77 -12.97 2.95 7.52
C VAL A 77 -13.82 3.16 6.27
N VAL A 78 -13.86 4.39 5.75
CA VAL A 78 -14.76 4.78 4.64
C VAL A 78 -14.26 4.39 3.25
N PHE A 79 -13.04 3.86 3.16
CA PHE A 79 -12.39 3.54 1.88
C PHE A 79 -12.65 2.11 1.40
N PRO A 80 -12.49 1.85 0.09
CA PRO A 80 -12.56 0.50 -0.47
C PRO A 80 -11.58 -0.47 0.18
N ALA A 81 -11.96 -1.75 0.24
CA ALA A 81 -11.24 -2.81 0.94
C ALA A 81 -9.87 -3.19 0.32
N LEU A 82 -9.64 -2.91 -0.96
CA LEU A 82 -8.46 -3.43 -1.67
C LEU A 82 -7.12 -3.04 -1.02
N PRO A 83 -6.85 -1.78 -0.63
CA PRO A 83 -5.57 -1.43 -0.02
C PRO A 83 -5.37 -2.10 1.35
N ALA A 84 -6.45 -2.33 2.11
CA ALA A 84 -6.38 -3.12 3.35
C ALA A 84 -6.02 -4.59 3.08
N LEU A 85 -6.58 -5.20 2.03
CA LEU A 85 -6.18 -6.57 1.62
C LEU A 85 -4.71 -6.64 1.20
N LEU A 86 -4.18 -5.61 0.53
CA LEU A 86 -2.77 -5.57 0.13
C LEU A 86 -1.83 -5.54 1.34
N VAL A 87 -2.15 -4.72 2.36
CA VAL A 87 -1.30 -4.57 3.55
C VAL A 87 -1.54 -5.66 4.62
N LEU A 88 -2.64 -6.43 4.51
CA LEU A 88 -3.04 -7.45 5.48
C LEU A 88 -1.93 -8.46 5.83
N PRO A 89 -1.15 -9.02 4.88
CA PRO A 89 -0.06 -9.92 5.25
C PRO A 89 1.00 -9.26 6.14
N ALA A 90 1.31 -7.98 5.92
CA ALA A 90 2.25 -7.23 6.76
C ALA A 90 1.68 -6.97 8.15
N VAL A 91 0.37 -6.68 8.25
CA VAL A 91 -0.33 -6.51 9.53
C VAL A 91 -0.39 -7.83 10.30
N ALA A 92 -0.63 -8.94 9.62
CA ALA A 92 -0.75 -10.27 10.23
C ALA A 92 0.53 -10.75 10.93
N VAL A 93 1.71 -10.31 10.46
CA VAL A 93 3.00 -10.64 11.07
C VAL A 93 3.55 -9.54 11.98
N ALA A 94 2.91 -8.37 12.01
CA ALA A 94 3.33 -7.26 12.87
C ALA A 94 2.77 -7.42 14.29
N GLU A 95 3.56 -7.04 15.29
CA GLU A 95 3.13 -7.03 16.69
C GLU A 95 1.97 -6.06 16.93
N SER A 96 2.01 -4.88 16.29
CA SER A 96 0.96 -3.87 16.35
C SER A 96 0.80 -3.13 15.03
N VAL A 97 -0.33 -2.44 14.88
CA VAL A 97 -0.67 -1.67 13.67
C VAL A 97 0.31 -0.50 13.46
N GLU A 98 0.83 0.06 14.54
CA GLU A 98 1.82 1.14 14.57
C GLU A 98 3.22 0.68 14.16
N LYS A 99 3.48 -0.64 14.18
CA LYS A 99 4.73 -1.21 13.66
C LYS A 99 4.68 -1.42 12.15
N VAL A 100 3.51 -1.32 11.55
CA VAL A 100 3.35 -1.43 10.09
C VAL A 100 3.76 -0.10 9.46
N ARG A 101 4.83 -0.12 8.68
CA ARG A 101 5.30 1.02 7.88
C ARG A 101 4.47 1.14 6.60
N ASP A 102 3.18 1.44 6.77
CA ASP A 102 2.21 1.59 5.69
C ASP A 102 2.66 2.60 4.62
N GLY A 103 3.27 3.72 5.02
CA GLY A 103 3.85 4.68 4.08
C GLY A 103 4.92 4.04 3.18
N GLN A 104 5.91 3.36 3.77
CA GLN A 104 6.93 2.62 3.04
C GLN A 104 6.33 1.54 2.13
N PHE A 105 5.34 0.80 2.65
CA PHE A 105 4.64 -0.24 1.90
C PHE A 105 4.02 0.32 0.62
N PHE A 106 3.26 1.42 0.71
CA PHE A 106 2.64 2.03 -0.46
C PHE A 106 3.64 2.72 -1.39
N LEU A 107 4.79 3.19 -0.91
CA LEU A 107 5.86 3.71 -1.77
C LEU A 107 6.46 2.62 -2.67
N TRP A 108 6.61 1.38 -2.18
CA TRP A 108 6.99 0.25 -3.03
C TRP A 108 5.94 -0.05 -4.09
N TRP A 109 4.65 -0.01 -3.72
CA TRP A 109 3.56 -0.17 -4.69
C TRP A 109 3.50 0.96 -5.72
N ALA A 110 3.82 2.20 -5.34
CA ALA A 110 3.86 3.34 -6.25
C ALA A 110 4.88 3.12 -7.38
N GLY A 111 6.05 2.55 -7.08
CA GLY A 111 7.06 2.20 -8.08
C GLY A 111 6.62 1.12 -9.07
N LEU A 112 5.68 0.25 -8.67
CA LEU A 112 5.18 -0.84 -9.51
C LEU A 112 4.29 -0.35 -10.65
N ALA A 113 3.48 0.69 -10.42
CA ALA A 113 2.52 1.17 -11.42
C ALA A 113 3.17 1.59 -12.76
N PRO A 114 4.25 2.39 -12.79
CA PRO A 114 4.94 2.72 -14.03
C PRO A 114 5.59 1.52 -14.74
N ALA A 115 6.10 0.54 -13.99
CA ALA A 115 6.68 -0.68 -14.56
C ALA A 115 5.61 -1.55 -15.24
N LEU A 116 4.43 -1.67 -14.61
CA LEU A 116 3.28 -2.36 -15.20
C LEU A 116 2.73 -1.61 -16.41
N LEU A 117 2.67 -0.28 -16.35
CA LEU A 117 2.27 0.56 -17.48
C LEU A 117 3.21 0.34 -18.67
N PHE A 118 4.53 0.33 -18.45
CA PHE A 118 5.50 0.03 -19.50
C PHE A 118 5.25 -1.34 -20.15
N LEU A 119 5.02 -2.39 -19.35
CA LEU A 119 4.73 -3.72 -19.89
C LEU A 119 3.40 -3.75 -20.67
N ALA A 120 2.38 -3.03 -20.19
CA ALA A 120 1.10 -2.91 -20.88
C ALA A 120 1.28 -2.20 -22.24
N LEU A 121 2.03 -1.10 -22.29
CA LEU A 121 2.33 -0.38 -23.53
C LEU A 121 3.16 -1.22 -24.51
N GLU A 122 4.15 -1.96 -24.04
CA GLU A 122 4.91 -2.91 -24.86
C GLU A 122 3.99 -4.00 -25.43
N ARG A 123 3.01 -4.46 -24.64
CA ARG A 123 2.04 -5.45 -25.08
C ARG A 123 1.08 -4.88 -26.12
N LEU A 124 0.61 -3.65 -25.93
CA LEU A 124 -0.25 -2.97 -26.90
C LEU A 124 0.49 -2.76 -28.22
N ARG A 125 1.76 -2.30 -28.19
CA ARG A 125 2.59 -2.15 -29.40
C ARG A 125 2.73 -3.46 -30.19
N ASP A 126 2.78 -4.59 -29.51
CA ASP A 126 2.85 -5.90 -30.18
C ASP A 126 1.50 -6.33 -30.77
N LEU A 127 0.39 -5.74 -30.32
CA LEU A 127 -0.96 -6.04 -30.80
C LEU A 127 -1.39 -5.16 -31.99
N GLY A 128 -0.79 -3.97 -32.15
CA GLY A 128 -1.07 -3.03 -33.25
C GLY A 128 -1.44 -1.65 -32.74
#